data_AF-A0A1W1HWD7-F1
#
_entry.id   AF-A0A1W1HWD7-F1
#
_cell.length_a   1.000
_cell.length_b   1.000
_cell.length_c   1.000
_cell.angle_alpha   90.00
_cell.angle_beta   90.00
_cell.angle_gamma   90.00
#
_symmetry.space_group_name_H-M   'P 1'
#
loop_
_entity.id
_entity.type
_entity.pdbx_description
1 polymer ?
#
loop_
_entity_poly.entity_id
_entity_poly.type
_entity_poly.pdbx_seq_one_letter_code
_entity_poly.pdbx_strand_id
1 'polypeptide(L)'
;MRLNLEQAFPTEQALRDMIVTRKVCFDHDPFYVKTGAGNVVQIGFQLNLYAAFHDPTQLPLNDDAEHREILGDLQRLCRVFFQTLDLLKPCEHPQPPAHRIVFSPERKNRAEVCLQIPIFDLANYADSSAHQVQDLLATAECLLTHVGARRRVWDEEGRKPKSSTAGCEGRTAADGS
;
A
#
# COMPACT_ATOMS: atom_id res chain seq x y z
N MET A 1 -1.58 -17.64 2.28
CA MET A 1 -0.81 -16.56 2.93
C MET A 1 -1.54 -16.14 4.22
N ARG A 2 -0.82 -15.97 5.33
CA ARG A 2 -1.41 -15.68 6.65
C ARG A 2 -1.06 -14.24 7.06
N LEU A 3 -2.07 -13.41 7.32
CA LEU A 3 -1.87 -12.02 7.75
C LEU A 3 -1.44 -11.97 9.22
N ASN A 4 -0.50 -11.07 9.53
CA ASN A 4 -0.19 -10.70 10.90
C ASN A 4 -1.01 -9.46 11.30
N LEU A 5 -2.01 -9.67 12.17
CA LEU A 5 -2.95 -8.62 12.61
C LEU A 5 -2.65 -8.07 14.00
N GLU A 6 -1.56 -8.54 14.62
CA GLU A 6 -1.24 -8.26 16.02
C GLU A 6 -1.15 -6.75 16.28
N GLN A 7 -1.98 -6.28 17.23
CA GLN A 7 -2.09 -4.87 17.63
C GLN A 7 -2.50 -3.92 16.48
N ALA A 8 -3.07 -4.43 15.40
CA ALA A 8 -3.59 -3.64 14.28
C ALA A 8 -5.11 -3.84 14.07
N PHE A 9 -5.57 -5.10 13.97
CA PHE A 9 -6.99 -5.42 13.82
C PHE A 9 -7.35 -6.67 14.65
N PRO A 10 -8.56 -6.74 15.23
CA PRO A 10 -8.96 -7.90 16.01
C PRO A 10 -9.19 -9.16 15.16
N THR A 11 -9.60 -8.98 13.90
CA THR A 11 -9.86 -10.08 12.95
C THR A 11 -9.59 -9.62 11.52
N GLU A 12 -9.41 -10.58 10.60
CA GLU A 12 -9.31 -10.29 9.17
C GLU A 12 -10.60 -9.65 8.64
N GLN A 13 -11.75 -10.04 9.15
CA GLN A 13 -13.04 -9.44 8.76
C GLN A 13 -13.09 -7.96 9.13
N ALA A 14 -12.63 -7.57 10.33
CA ALA A 14 -12.58 -6.16 10.73
C ALA A 14 -11.66 -5.32 9.82
N LEU A 15 -10.57 -5.90 9.35
CA LEU A 15 -9.70 -5.28 8.35
C LEU A 15 -10.43 -5.09 7.00
N ARG A 16 -11.11 -6.14 6.52
CA ARG A 16 -11.90 -6.09 5.27
C ARG A 16 -13.04 -5.07 5.35
N ASP A 17 -13.73 -5.00 6.49
CA ASP A 17 -14.82 -4.07 6.73
C ASP A 17 -14.31 -2.62 6.75
N MET A 18 -13.15 -2.37 7.37
CA MET A 18 -12.49 -1.06 7.31
C MET A 18 -12.16 -0.68 5.87
N ILE A 19 -11.58 -1.59 5.09
CA ILE A 19 -11.22 -1.35 3.69
C ILE A 19 -12.44 -0.97 2.85
N VAL A 20 -13.56 -1.67 3.04
CA VAL A 20 -14.81 -1.38 2.33
C VAL A 20 -15.40 -0.04 2.77
N THR A 21 -15.48 0.19 4.07
CA THR A 21 -16.04 1.42 4.65
C THR A 21 -15.28 2.65 4.17
N ARG A 22 -13.94 2.58 4.19
CA ARG A 22 -13.05 3.67 3.78
C ARG A 22 -12.75 3.69 2.28
N LYS A 23 -13.33 2.78 1.48
CA LYS A 23 -13.13 2.66 0.02
C LYS A 23 -11.64 2.64 -0.36
N VAL A 24 -10.85 1.83 0.37
CA VAL A 24 -9.38 1.91 0.30
C VAL A 24 -8.87 1.56 -1.10
N CYS A 25 -8.12 2.49 -1.68
CA CYS A 25 -7.42 2.30 -2.95
C CYS A 25 -5.90 2.34 -2.75
N PHE A 26 -5.16 1.81 -3.71
CA PHE A 26 -3.71 1.94 -3.73
C PHE A 26 -3.15 2.12 -5.14
N ASP A 27 -2.01 2.78 -5.23
CA ASP A 27 -1.12 2.75 -6.39
C ASP A 27 0.33 2.83 -5.91
N HIS A 28 1.26 2.88 -6.86
CA HIS A 28 2.68 2.93 -6.54
C HIS A 28 3.45 3.69 -7.60
N ASP A 29 4.55 4.32 -7.17
CA ASP A 29 5.50 5.03 -8.04
C ASP A 29 6.91 4.48 -7.80
N PRO A 30 7.71 4.22 -8.85
CA PRO A 30 9.08 3.76 -8.69
C PRO A 30 10.00 4.86 -8.12
N PHE A 31 10.94 4.48 -7.26
CA PHE A 31 12.05 5.35 -6.85
C PHE A 31 13.31 5.03 -7.63
N TYR A 32 13.87 6.04 -8.30
CA TYR A 32 15.10 5.94 -9.07
C TYR A 32 16.20 6.84 -8.51
N VAL A 33 17.44 6.37 -8.58
CA VAL A 33 18.64 7.19 -8.30
C VAL A 33 19.64 7.07 -9.43
N LYS A 34 20.46 8.12 -9.60
CA LYS A 34 21.58 8.12 -10.52
C LYS A 34 22.85 7.71 -9.78
N THR A 35 23.51 6.63 -10.22
CA THR A 35 24.76 6.17 -9.63
C THR A 35 25.92 7.08 -10.00
N GLY A 36 27.06 6.96 -9.30
CA GLY A 36 28.28 7.70 -9.63
C GLY A 36 28.82 7.43 -11.04
N ALA A 37 28.48 6.27 -11.62
CA ALA A 37 28.80 5.91 -13.01
C ALA A 37 27.82 6.48 -14.03
N GLY A 38 26.78 7.20 -13.59
CA GLY A 38 25.78 7.84 -14.45
C GLY A 38 24.57 6.99 -14.82
N ASN A 39 24.50 5.73 -14.37
CA ASN A 39 23.38 4.83 -14.60
C ASN A 39 22.18 5.20 -13.72
N VAL A 40 20.95 5.02 -14.23
CA VAL A 40 19.72 5.18 -13.44
C VAL A 40 19.25 3.81 -12.98
N VAL A 41 19.11 3.61 -11.67
CA VAL A 41 18.70 2.35 -11.07
C VAL A 41 17.46 2.55 -10.20
N GLN A 42 16.51 1.60 -10.25
CA GLN A 42 15.37 1.58 -9.34
C GLN A 42 15.82 1.02 -8.00
N ILE A 43 15.58 1.75 -6.91
CA ILE A 43 15.99 1.37 -5.55
C ILE A 43 14.81 1.01 -4.65
N GLY A 44 13.59 1.13 -5.17
CA GLY A 44 12.38 0.91 -4.40
C GLY A 44 11.14 1.46 -5.10
N PHE A 45 10.10 1.65 -4.31
CA PHE A 45 8.84 2.26 -4.74
C PHE A 45 8.16 2.99 -3.59
N GLN A 46 7.37 4.00 -3.91
CA GLN A 46 6.41 4.60 -3.00
C GLN A 46 5.10 3.84 -3.17
N LEU A 47 4.57 3.28 -2.09
CA LEU A 47 3.21 2.78 -2.04
C LEU A 47 2.31 3.92 -1.54
N ASN A 48 1.30 4.30 -2.33
CA ASN A 48 0.31 5.27 -1.90
C ASN A 48 -0.98 4.53 -1.51
N LEU A 49 -1.44 4.70 -0.27
CA LEU A 49 -2.74 4.21 0.20
C LEU A 49 -3.71 5.38 0.30
N TYR A 50 -4.91 5.21 -0.27
CA TYR A 50 -5.96 6.21 -0.26
C TYR A 50 -7.15 5.70 0.51
N ALA A 51 -7.74 6.53 1.37
CA ALA A 51 -9.00 6.24 2.04
C ALA A 51 -9.91 7.46 1.97
N ALA A 52 -11.18 7.23 1.65
CA ALA A 52 -12.17 8.27 1.45
C ALA A 52 -12.76 8.76 2.77
N PHE A 53 -13.10 10.05 2.80
CA PHE A 53 -14.04 10.61 3.76
C PHE A 53 -15.44 10.04 3.49
N HIS A 54 -16.27 9.96 4.54
CA HIS A 54 -17.65 9.47 4.42
C HIS A 54 -18.50 10.39 3.54
N ASP A 55 -18.40 11.70 3.75
CA ASP A 55 -19.03 12.71 2.89
C ASP A 55 -18.08 13.09 1.75
N PRO A 56 -18.37 12.71 0.49
CA PRO A 56 -17.52 13.03 -0.65
C PRO A 56 -17.54 14.53 -1.01
N THR A 57 -18.49 15.30 -0.47
CA THR A 57 -18.66 16.74 -0.72
C THR A 57 -18.04 17.62 0.36
N GLN A 58 -17.59 17.01 1.46
CA GLN A 58 -16.92 17.73 2.53
C GLN A 58 -15.60 18.34 2.02
N LEU A 59 -15.33 19.57 2.46
CA LEU A 59 -14.04 20.22 2.31
C LEU A 59 -13.28 20.00 3.64
N PRO A 60 -12.57 18.86 3.79
CA PRO A 60 -11.91 18.54 5.04
C PRO A 60 -10.84 19.57 5.37
N LEU A 61 -10.70 19.85 6.67
CA LEU A 61 -9.60 20.64 7.19
C LEU A 61 -8.48 19.67 7.61
N ASN A 62 -7.24 20.06 7.38
CA ASN A 62 -6.12 19.29 7.93
C ASN A 62 -6.29 19.19 9.45
N ASP A 63 -6.24 17.96 9.99
CA ASP A 63 -6.39 17.63 11.41
C ASP A 63 -7.82 17.71 12.00
N ASP A 64 -8.85 17.59 11.17
CA ASP A 64 -10.20 17.27 11.68
C ASP A 64 -10.29 15.82 12.23
N ALA A 65 -11.36 15.53 12.97
CA ALA A 65 -11.52 14.25 13.65
C ALA A 65 -11.53 13.07 12.67
N GLU A 66 -12.25 13.21 11.57
CA GLU A 66 -12.35 12.16 10.55
C GLU A 66 -11.01 11.94 9.84
N HIS A 67 -10.27 13.00 9.52
CA HIS A 67 -8.92 12.90 8.97
C HIS A 67 -8.00 12.07 9.89
N ARG A 68 -8.01 12.33 11.20
CA ARG A 68 -7.21 11.56 12.17
C ARG A 68 -7.62 10.09 12.23
N GLU A 69 -8.91 9.80 12.17
CA GLU A 69 -9.41 8.42 12.13
C GLU A 69 -8.96 7.70 10.87
N ILE A 70 -9.15 8.32 9.70
CA ILE A 70 -8.74 7.74 8.41
C ILE A 70 -7.22 7.50 8.40
N LEU A 71 -6.44 8.47 8.85
CA LEU A 71 -4.98 8.32 8.95
C LEU A 71 -4.62 7.15 9.88
N GLY A 72 -5.27 7.05 11.04
CA GLY A 72 -5.07 5.94 11.96
C GLY A 72 -5.43 4.58 11.34
N ASP A 73 -6.52 4.52 10.57
CA ASP A 73 -6.94 3.30 9.85
C ASP A 73 -5.89 2.88 8.81
N LEU A 74 -5.39 3.83 8.01
CA LEU A 74 -4.33 3.59 7.03
C LEU A 74 -3.00 3.18 7.69
N GLN A 75 -2.65 3.77 8.83
CA GLN A 75 -1.47 3.39 9.60
C GLN A 75 -1.58 1.96 10.16
N ARG A 76 -2.77 1.54 10.62
CA ARG A 76 -3.00 0.15 11.06
C ARG A 76 -2.91 -0.83 9.88
N LEU A 77 -3.44 -0.48 8.70
CA LEU A 77 -3.27 -1.29 7.48
C LEU A 77 -1.79 -1.41 7.08
N CYS A 78 -1.07 -0.28 7.08
CA CYS A 78 0.36 -0.21 6.84
C CYS A 78 1.14 -1.12 7.81
N ARG A 79 0.77 -1.12 9.10
CA ARG A 79 1.36 -2.01 10.10
C ARG A 79 1.16 -3.50 9.77
N VAL A 80 -0.05 -3.93 9.43
CA VAL A 80 -0.34 -5.32 9.01
C VAL A 80 0.56 -5.72 7.85
N PHE A 81 0.71 -4.83 6.87
CA PHE A 81 1.53 -5.05 5.69
C PHE A 81 3.01 -5.29 6.04
N PHE A 82 3.62 -4.38 6.79
CA PHE A 82 5.02 -4.50 7.21
C PHE A 82 5.26 -5.74 8.08
N GLN A 83 4.34 -6.05 9.01
CA GLN A 83 4.43 -7.24 9.86
C GLN A 83 4.28 -8.55 9.09
N THR A 84 3.52 -8.56 7.98
CA THR A 84 3.25 -9.78 7.22
C THR A 84 4.36 -10.11 6.21
N LEU A 85 5.00 -9.08 5.65
CA LEU A 85 6.06 -9.24 4.66
C LEU A 85 7.47 -9.31 5.27
N ASP A 86 7.57 -9.25 6.61
CA ASP A 86 8.83 -9.14 7.36
C ASP A 86 9.77 -8.07 6.78
N LEU A 87 9.17 -6.98 6.27
CA LEU A 87 9.93 -5.88 5.72
C LEU A 87 10.56 -5.10 6.85
N LEU A 88 11.75 -4.56 6.58
CA LEU A 88 12.31 -3.53 7.43
C LEU A 88 11.21 -2.49 7.70
N LYS A 89 10.84 -2.34 8.98
CA LYS A 89 9.96 -1.25 9.42
C LYS A 89 10.48 0.03 8.77
N PRO A 90 9.63 0.86 8.15
CA PRO A 90 9.99 1.87 7.14
C PRO A 90 11.14 2.78 7.58
N CYS A 91 12.37 2.28 7.49
CA CYS A 91 13.52 2.70 8.30
C CYS A 91 13.17 3.06 9.78
N GLU A 92 14.16 3.37 10.60
CA GLU A 92 13.92 4.28 11.72
C GLU A 92 13.72 5.70 11.17
N HIS A 93 12.75 5.92 10.26
CA HIS A 93 12.47 7.25 9.76
C HIS A 93 11.91 8.09 10.93
N PRO A 94 12.50 9.26 11.23
CA PRO A 94 12.09 10.08 12.36
C PRO A 94 10.70 10.73 12.19
N GLN A 95 10.00 10.48 11.10
CA GLN A 95 8.67 11.02 10.84
C GLN A 95 7.73 9.92 10.31
N PRO A 96 6.46 9.88 10.78
CA PRO A 96 5.46 8.96 10.26
C PRO A 96 5.32 9.12 8.75
N PRO A 97 4.85 8.08 8.02
CA PRO A 97 4.69 8.18 6.57
C PRO A 97 3.87 9.42 6.21
N ALA A 98 4.36 10.17 5.23
CA ALA A 98 3.78 11.45 4.85
C ALA A 98 2.33 11.25 4.44
N HIS A 99 1.45 12.15 4.87
CA HIS A 99 0.04 12.10 4.50
C HIS A 99 -0.46 13.46 4.07
N ARG A 100 -1.47 13.45 3.20
CA ARG A 100 -2.12 14.65 2.69
C ARG A 100 -3.55 14.33 2.26
N ILE A 101 -4.39 15.35 2.26
CA ILE A 101 -5.70 15.28 1.61
C ILE A 101 -5.50 15.46 0.10
N VAL A 102 -6.14 14.60 -0.69
CA VAL A 102 -6.09 14.62 -2.14
C VAL A 102 -7.49 14.58 -2.74
N PHE A 103 -7.63 15.18 -3.91
CA PHE A 103 -8.83 15.13 -4.74
C PHE A 103 -8.42 14.62 -6.12
N SER A 104 -8.78 13.39 -6.46
CA SER A 104 -8.42 12.78 -7.74
C SER A 104 -9.60 12.86 -8.73
N PRO A 105 -9.42 13.42 -9.94
CA PRO A 105 -10.44 13.42 -10.99
C PRO A 105 -10.94 12.01 -11.34
N GLU A 106 -10.04 11.03 -11.37
CA GLU A 106 -10.36 9.63 -11.65
C GLU A 106 -11.30 9.02 -10.60
N ARG A 107 -11.30 9.60 -9.39
CA ARG A 107 -12.17 9.20 -8.27
C ARG A 107 -13.24 10.25 -7.98
N LYS A 108 -13.67 10.96 -9.04
CA LYS A 108 -14.76 11.96 -9.03
C LYS A 108 -14.51 13.13 -8.08
N ASN A 109 -13.24 13.49 -7.85
CA ASN A 109 -12.84 14.55 -6.93
C ASN A 109 -13.41 14.40 -5.51
N ARG A 110 -13.66 13.16 -5.05
CA ARG A 110 -13.97 12.93 -3.63
C ARG A 110 -12.73 13.21 -2.78
N ALA A 111 -12.94 13.74 -1.57
CA ALA A 111 -11.87 13.93 -0.61
C ALA A 111 -11.32 12.58 -0.12
N GLU A 112 -10.00 12.44 -0.10
CA GLU A 112 -9.31 11.25 0.41
C GLU A 112 -8.06 11.63 1.21
N VAL A 113 -7.77 10.86 2.24
CA VAL A 113 -6.44 10.87 2.86
C VAL A 113 -5.53 9.93 2.09
N CYS A 114 -4.40 10.44 1.63
CA CYS A 114 -3.33 9.69 0.98
C CYS A 114 -2.19 9.49 1.98
N LEU A 115 -1.86 8.24 2.32
CA LEU A 115 -0.68 7.86 3.09
C LEU A 115 0.40 7.35 2.13
N GLN A 116 1.55 8.02 2.11
CA GLN A 116 2.68 7.71 1.22
C GLN A 116 3.74 6.95 2.01
N ILE A 117 4.02 5.72 1.57
CA ILE A 117 4.91 4.78 2.26
C ILE A 117 6.11 4.52 1.35
N PRO A 118 7.29 5.10 1.64
CA PRO A 118 8.50 4.76 0.91
C PRO A 118 8.99 3.36 1.32
N ILE A 119 9.22 2.51 0.32
CA ILE A 119 9.77 1.16 0.51
C ILE A 119 11.05 1.07 -0.33
N PHE A 120 12.16 0.81 0.35
CA PHE A 120 13.49 0.68 -0.26
C PHE A 120 14.05 -0.71 0.00
N ASP A 121 14.68 -1.29 -1.00
CA ASP A 121 15.46 -2.52 -0.85
C ASP A 121 16.90 -2.16 -0.50
N LEU A 122 17.16 -1.94 0.79
CA LEU A 122 18.49 -1.55 1.27
C LEU A 122 19.53 -2.68 1.16
N ALA A 123 19.10 -3.94 1.15
CA ALA A 123 20.00 -5.09 1.05
C ALA A 123 20.64 -5.22 -0.33
N ASN A 124 19.93 -4.75 -1.37
CA ASN A 124 20.35 -4.90 -2.76
C ASN A 124 20.59 -3.57 -3.48
N TYR A 125 20.83 -2.47 -2.74
CA TYR A 125 21.12 -1.13 -3.29
C TYR A 125 22.25 -1.13 -4.35
N ALA A 126 23.17 -2.10 -4.29
CA ALA A 126 24.29 -2.25 -5.22
C ALA A 126 24.07 -3.34 -6.31
N ASP A 127 23.02 -4.14 -6.20
CA ASP A 127 22.77 -5.24 -7.13
C ASP A 127 21.69 -4.84 -8.13
N SER A 128 22.09 -4.73 -9.39
CA SER A 128 21.29 -4.18 -10.49
C SER A 128 20.03 -4.98 -10.86
N SER A 129 19.67 -6.02 -10.11
CA SER A 129 18.51 -6.86 -10.40
C SER A 129 17.21 -6.20 -9.93
N ALA A 130 16.57 -5.44 -10.82
CA ALA A 130 15.23 -4.88 -10.63
C ALA A 130 14.16 -5.93 -10.26
N HIS A 131 14.42 -7.22 -10.50
CA HIS A 131 13.50 -8.32 -10.22
C HIS A 131 13.03 -8.37 -8.76
N GLN A 132 13.90 -8.14 -7.77
CA GLN A 132 13.53 -8.25 -6.36
C GLN A 132 12.55 -7.15 -5.91
N VAL A 133 12.78 -5.90 -6.35
CA VAL A 133 11.85 -4.78 -6.08
C VAL A 133 10.50 -5.03 -6.75
N GLN A 134 10.48 -5.62 -7.94
CA GLN A 134 9.24 -5.97 -8.65
C GLN A 134 8.51 -7.13 -7.98
N ASP A 135 9.22 -8.13 -7.44
CA ASP A 135 8.63 -9.24 -6.69
C ASP A 135 8.04 -8.76 -5.37
N LEU A 136 8.73 -7.85 -4.67
CA LEU A 136 8.23 -7.19 -3.47
C LEU A 136 6.97 -6.40 -3.77
N LEU A 137 6.99 -5.60 -4.85
CA LEU A 137 5.82 -4.86 -5.30
C LEU A 137 4.66 -5.81 -5.65
N ALA A 138 4.90 -6.86 -6.43
CA ALA A 138 3.87 -7.83 -6.81
C ALA A 138 3.24 -8.51 -5.58
N THR A 139 4.07 -8.87 -4.61
CA THR A 139 3.60 -9.41 -3.32
C THR A 139 2.76 -8.37 -2.60
N ALA A 140 3.20 -7.12 -2.59
CA ALA A 140 2.48 -6.02 -1.95
C ALA A 140 1.08 -5.80 -2.55
N GLU A 141 1.00 -5.75 -3.88
CA GLU A 141 -0.26 -5.63 -4.61
C GLU A 141 -1.17 -6.82 -4.33
N CYS A 142 -0.60 -8.03 -4.26
CA CYS A 142 -1.34 -9.25 -3.94
C CYS A 142 -1.94 -9.19 -2.54
N LEU A 143 -1.20 -8.69 -1.54
CA LEU A 143 -1.69 -8.52 -0.17
C LEU A 143 -2.88 -7.57 -0.11
N LEU A 144 -2.71 -6.37 -0.66
CA LEU A 144 -3.72 -5.32 -0.62
C LEU A 144 -4.99 -5.77 -1.36
N THR A 145 -4.83 -6.42 -2.50
CA THR A 145 -5.95 -6.99 -3.26
C THR A 145 -6.62 -8.12 -2.49
N HIS A 146 -5.85 -8.98 -1.81
CA HIS A 146 -6.37 -10.08 -1.00
C HIS A 146 -7.28 -9.59 0.12
N VAL A 147 -6.91 -8.50 0.79
CA VAL A 147 -7.73 -7.88 1.86
C VAL A 147 -8.86 -6.99 1.32
N GLY A 148 -8.97 -6.82 0.00
CA GLY A 148 -10.09 -6.17 -0.68
C GLY A 148 -9.84 -4.73 -1.12
N ALA A 149 -8.64 -4.20 -0.93
CA ALA A 149 -8.28 -2.88 -1.44
C ALA A 149 -8.23 -2.91 -2.98
N ARG A 150 -8.50 -1.76 -3.62
CA ARG A 150 -8.58 -1.66 -5.08
C ARG A 150 -7.39 -0.91 -5.66
N ARG A 151 -6.86 -1.38 -6.79
CA ARG A 151 -5.80 -0.66 -7.51
C ARG A 151 -6.40 0.57 -8.19
N ARG A 152 -5.82 1.75 -7.93
CA ARG A 152 -6.15 3.10 -8.45
C ARG A 152 -7.54 3.64 -8.13
N VAL A 153 -8.61 2.90 -8.42
CA VAL A 153 -9.99 3.40 -8.36
C VAL A 153 -10.89 2.43 -7.57
N TRP A 154 -11.76 3.00 -6.74
CA TRP A 154 -12.85 2.26 -6.10
C TRP A 154 -14.10 2.40 -6.97
N ASP A 155 -14.36 1.39 -7.79
CA ASP A 155 -15.59 1.31 -8.58
C ASP A 155 -16.74 0.81 -7.69
N GLU A 156 -17.83 1.57 -7.60
CA GLU A 156 -19.04 1.15 -6.87
C GLU A 156 -19.78 0.00 -7.57
N GLU A 157 -19.49 -0.24 -8.85
CA GLU A 157 -20.08 -1.32 -9.61
C GLU A 157 -19.45 -2.67 -9.25
N GLY A 158 -20.00 -3.32 -8.22
CA GLY A 158 -20.49 -4.70 -8.29
C GLY A 158 -19.58 -5.82 -8.81
N ARG A 159 -18.27 -5.61 -8.99
CA ARG A 159 -17.33 -6.68 -9.32
C ARG A 159 -17.11 -7.49 -8.04
N LYS A 160 -17.95 -8.51 -7.86
CA LYS A 160 -17.66 -9.67 -7.02
C LYS A 160 -16.18 -9.99 -7.26
N PRO A 161 -15.31 -9.88 -6.25
CA PRO A 161 -13.95 -10.33 -6.43
C PRO A 161 -14.06 -11.80 -6.84
N LYS A 162 -13.57 -12.14 -8.04
CA LYS A 162 -13.24 -13.53 -8.32
C LYS A 162 -12.23 -13.85 -7.22
N SER A 163 -12.65 -14.68 -6.28
CA SER A 163 -11.77 -15.36 -5.33
C SER A 163 -10.76 -16.13 -6.17
N SER A 164 -9.70 -15.46 -6.61
CA SER A 164 -8.51 -16.11 -7.11
C SER A 164 -7.70 -16.43 -5.89
N THR A 165 -7.99 -17.57 -5.27
CA THR A 165 -7.09 -18.27 -4.35
C THR A 165 -5.83 -18.80 -5.06
N ALA A 166 -5.44 -18.21 -6.20
CA ALA A 166 -4.11 -18.40 -6.75
C ALA A 166 -3.16 -17.69 -5.79
N GLY A 167 -2.44 -18.49 -4.99
CA GLY A 167 -1.66 -18.02 -3.86
C GLY A 167 -0.72 -16.88 -4.22
N CYS A 168 -0.62 -15.89 -3.33
CA CYS A 168 0.47 -14.92 -3.29
C CYS A 168 1.81 -15.58 -2.92
N GLU A 169 2.09 -16.76 -3.46
CA GLU A 169 3.38 -17.43 -3.30
C GLU A 169 4.30 -16.86 -4.37
N GLY A 170 5.35 -16.19 -3.89
CA GLY A 170 6.45 -15.75 -4.73
C GLY A 170 6.92 -16.90 -5.62
N ARG A 171 7.22 -16.58 -6.87
CA ARG A 171 7.84 -17.53 -7.80
C ARG A 171 9.28 -17.78 -7.37
N THR A 172 9.48 -18.54 -6.31
CA THR A 172 10.78 -19.13 -5.97
C THR A 172 10.84 -20.54 -6.54
N ALA A 173 11.42 -20.64 -7.73
CA ALA A 173 12.58 -21.48 -8.03
C ALA A 173 12.73 -21.62 -9.55
N ALA A 174 13.80 -21.02 -10.08
CA ALA A 174 14.50 -21.62 -11.19
C ALA A 174 15.22 -22.88 -10.65
N ASP A 175 15.19 -23.98 -11.41
CA ASP A 175 16.40 -24.75 -11.66
C ASP A 175 16.20 -25.67 -12.86
N GLY A 176 17.17 -25.59 -13.78
CA GLY A 176 17.26 -26.47 -14.93
C GLY A 176 17.91 -27.80 -14.56
N SER A 177 17.50 -28.83 -15.28
CA SER A 177 18.33 -29.91 -15.81
C SER A 177 17.56 -30.59 -16.94
#